data_AF-A0A023FJ82-F1
#
_entry.id   AF-A0A023FJ82-F1
#
_cell.length_a   1.000
_cell.length_b   1.000
_cell.length_c   1.000
_cell.angle_alpha   90.00
_cell.angle_beta   90.00
_cell.angle_gamma   90.00
#
_symmetry.space_group_name_H-M   'P 1'
#
loop_
_entity.id
_entity.type
_entity.pdbx_description
1 polymer ?
#
loop_
_entity_poly.entity_id
_entity_poly.type
_entity_poly.pdbx_seq_one_letter_code
_entity_poly.pdbx_strand_id
1 'polypeptide(L)'
;RGVFSIWCRKSPRLQLFLDTGYRVMALYHRSSEKRRIFNDFRRQEEEVIGSLVSRLSNRPTSPKTQMEQEKRIRREIANSNERRRMQSINAGFQSLRTLLPHHDGEKLSKAAILQHTAEYIYQLEQEKTRLLSQNSQLKRLLNCQMSQDSDGSSSDSPVPKRKKGDNTVDDEGIAGMSPQETDTKEDIVRELVELRVQLERERRLRMILEDQARGMEAQAYSDRIREAPPSVPHHKVKTEEGADTKPA
;
A
#
# COMPACT_ATOMS: atom_id res chain seq x y z
N ARG A 1 -7.17 -0.98 37.43
CA ARG A 1 -6.53 -0.13 36.40
C ARG A 1 -5.00 -0.30 36.31
N GLY A 2 -4.32 -1.05 37.19
CA GLY A 2 -2.85 -1.15 37.20
C GLY A 2 -2.20 -2.34 36.48
N VAL A 3 -2.96 -3.32 36.00
CA VAL A 3 -2.38 -4.58 35.46
C VAL A 3 -2.21 -4.56 33.93
N PHE A 4 -2.97 -3.72 33.22
CA PHE A 4 -2.90 -3.61 31.76
C PHE A 4 -1.66 -2.84 31.27
N SER A 5 -1.16 -1.87 32.04
CA SER A 5 0.00 -1.07 31.65
C SER A 5 1.34 -1.81 31.75
N ILE A 6 1.42 -2.89 32.55
CA ILE A 6 2.65 -3.67 32.70
C ILE A 6 2.77 -4.76 31.62
N TRP A 7 1.64 -5.28 31.13
CA TRP A 7 1.63 -6.29 30.07
C TRP A 7 1.96 -5.71 28.67
N CYS A 8 1.64 -4.42 28.43
CA CYS A 8 2.03 -3.72 27.20
C CYS A 8 3.54 -3.48 27.05
N ARG A 9 4.34 -3.61 28.12
CA ARG A 9 5.79 -3.35 28.08
C ARG A 9 6.64 -4.56 27.67
N LYS A 10 6.03 -5.74 27.44
CA LYS A 10 6.75 -6.99 27.13
C LYS A 10 6.36 -7.68 25.82
N SER A 11 5.51 -7.06 25.00
CA SER A 11 5.11 -7.64 23.71
C SER A 11 5.42 -6.68 22.55
N PRO A 12 6.49 -6.91 21.77
CA PRO A 12 6.87 -6.04 20.64
C PRO A 12 5.75 -5.90 19.59
N ARG A 13 4.84 -6.89 19.51
CA ARG A 13 3.63 -6.84 18.66
C ARG A 13 2.61 -5.78 19.07
N LEU A 14 2.39 -5.57 20.37
CA LEU A 14 1.44 -4.56 20.86
C LEU A 14 1.99 -3.14 20.71
N GLN A 15 3.31 -2.98 20.86
CA GLN A 15 4.00 -1.70 20.64
C GLN A 15 3.96 -1.28 19.17
N LEU A 16 4.19 -2.23 18.24
CA LEU A 16 4.07 -1.99 16.80
C LEU A 16 2.64 -1.59 16.41
N PHE A 17 1.63 -2.21 17.01
CA PHE A 17 0.23 -1.95 16.70
C PHE A 17 -0.23 -0.57 17.18
N LEU A 18 0.20 -0.16 18.37
CA LEU A 18 -0.05 1.19 18.89
C LEU A 18 0.67 2.25 18.05
N ASP A 19 1.95 2.06 17.72
CA ASP A 19 2.74 3.00 16.93
C ASP A 19 2.21 3.14 15.48
N THR A 20 1.79 2.02 14.88
CA THR A 20 1.10 2.01 13.58
C THR A 20 -0.24 2.74 13.66
N GLY A 21 -1.02 2.50 14.71
CA GLY A 21 -2.29 3.20 14.95
C GLY A 21 -2.13 4.72 15.11
N TYR A 22 -1.12 5.16 15.86
CA TYR A 22 -0.78 6.57 16.01
C TYR A 22 -0.32 7.21 14.69
N ARG A 23 0.50 6.52 13.89
CA ARG A 23 0.92 7.00 12.57
C ARG A 23 -0.25 7.11 11.59
N VAL A 24 -1.16 6.14 11.57
CA VAL A 24 -2.38 6.21 10.74
C VAL A 24 -3.27 7.36 11.18
N MET A 25 -3.51 7.52 12.48
CA MET A 25 -4.27 8.65 13.04
C MET A 25 -3.64 10.00 12.69
N ALA A 26 -2.32 10.14 12.77
CA ALA A 26 -1.61 11.37 12.40
C ALA A 26 -1.73 11.70 10.91
N LEU A 27 -1.66 10.68 10.02
CA LEU A 27 -1.89 10.85 8.59
C LEU A 27 -3.34 11.24 8.28
N TYR A 28 -4.32 10.64 8.96
CA TYR A 28 -5.74 11.01 8.85
C TYR A 28 -6.01 12.42 9.37
N HIS A 29 -5.42 12.80 10.51
CA HIS A 29 -5.54 14.15 11.08
C HIS A 29 -4.97 15.19 10.10
N ARG A 30 -3.77 14.95 9.58
CA ARG A 30 -3.10 15.79 8.56
C ARG A 30 -3.90 15.89 7.25
N SER A 31 -4.51 14.80 6.81
CA SER A 31 -5.40 14.77 5.63
C SER A 31 -6.72 15.53 5.87
N SER A 32 -7.25 15.47 7.09
CA SER A 32 -8.47 16.16 7.50
C SER A 32 -8.27 17.68 7.66
N GLU A 33 -7.13 18.11 8.20
CA GLU A 33 -6.75 19.53 8.29
C GLU A 33 -6.57 20.14 6.89
N LYS A 34 -5.90 19.44 5.97
CA LYS A 34 -5.75 19.87 4.59
C LYS A 34 -7.10 20.08 3.88
N ARG A 35 -8.09 19.21 4.16
CA ARG A 35 -9.47 19.35 3.64
C ARG A 35 -10.22 20.52 4.27
N ARG A 36 -10.06 20.77 5.57
CA ARG A 36 -10.67 21.94 6.25
C ARG A 36 -10.14 23.26 5.67
N ILE A 37 -8.83 23.39 5.58
CA ILE A 37 -8.17 24.59 5.05
C ILE A 37 -8.62 24.89 3.61
N PHE A 38 -8.73 23.86 2.76
CA PHE A 38 -9.20 24.00 1.38
C PHE A 38 -10.67 24.45 1.30
N ASN A 39 -11.54 23.89 2.15
CA ASN A 39 -12.96 24.25 2.20
C ASN A 39 -13.20 25.66 2.75
N ASP A 40 -12.44 26.09 3.75
CA ASP A 40 -12.50 27.45 4.29
C ASP A 40 -12.05 28.47 3.24
N PHE A 41 -11.04 28.13 2.44
CA PHE A 41 -10.59 28.93 1.30
C PHE A 41 -11.68 29.13 0.24
N ARG A 42 -12.42 28.06 -0.08
CA ARG A 42 -13.52 28.08 -1.06
C ARG A 42 -14.72 28.89 -0.57
N ARG A 43 -15.04 28.83 0.73
CA ARG A 43 -16.12 29.64 1.32
C ARG A 43 -15.81 31.13 1.31
N GLN A 44 -14.57 31.49 1.66
CA GLN A 44 -14.13 32.89 1.64
C GLN A 44 -14.13 33.49 0.22
N GLU A 45 -13.95 32.65 -0.81
CA GLU A 45 -14.07 33.03 -2.21
C GLU A 45 -15.52 33.37 -2.63
N GLU A 46 -16.50 32.57 -2.20
CA GLU A 46 -17.92 32.80 -2.50
C GLU A 46 -18.45 34.11 -1.85
N GLU A 47 -18.02 34.43 -0.64
CA GLU A 47 -18.45 35.64 0.10
C GLU A 47 -17.87 36.94 -0.50
N VAL A 48 -16.60 36.93 -0.92
CA VAL A 48 -15.94 38.13 -1.50
C VAL A 48 -16.53 38.46 -2.87
N ILE A 49 -16.77 37.44 -3.69
CA ILE A 49 -17.37 37.61 -5.03
C ILE A 49 -18.82 38.09 -4.88
N GLY A 50 -19.61 37.48 -3.98
CA GLY A 50 -20.99 37.92 -3.69
C GLY A 50 -21.07 39.36 -3.21
N SER A 51 -20.17 39.78 -2.30
CA SER A 51 -20.15 41.15 -1.76
C SER A 51 -19.77 42.22 -2.80
N LEU A 52 -18.91 41.87 -3.78
CA LEU A 52 -18.54 42.77 -4.88
C LEU A 52 -19.70 42.95 -5.87
N VAL A 53 -20.37 41.87 -6.26
CA VAL A 53 -21.49 41.92 -7.22
C VAL A 53 -22.65 42.74 -6.68
N SER A 54 -23.01 42.59 -5.40
CA SER A 54 -24.11 43.36 -4.79
C SER A 54 -23.86 44.87 -4.70
N ARG A 55 -22.60 45.32 -4.66
CA ARG A 55 -22.27 46.76 -4.59
C ARG A 55 -22.35 47.47 -5.94
N LEU A 56 -22.28 46.73 -7.05
CA LEU A 56 -22.28 47.29 -8.39
C LEU A 56 -23.68 47.53 -8.98
N SER A 57 -24.71 46.80 -8.52
CA SER A 57 -26.02 46.79 -9.19
C SER A 57 -26.87 48.06 -9.00
N ASN A 58 -26.55 48.99 -8.10
CA ASN A 58 -27.51 50.01 -7.64
C ASN A 58 -27.13 51.49 -7.88
N ARG A 59 -26.24 51.86 -8.82
CA ARG A 59 -25.95 53.30 -9.06
C ARG A 59 -25.81 53.68 -10.54
N PRO A 60 -26.62 54.63 -11.06
CA PRO A 60 -26.40 55.20 -12.38
C PRO A 60 -25.12 56.05 -12.33
N THR A 61 -24.06 55.53 -12.95
CA THR A 61 -22.74 56.13 -12.99
C THR A 61 -22.46 56.51 -14.43
N SER A 62 -21.97 57.73 -14.65
CA SER A 62 -21.54 58.21 -15.98
C SER A 62 -20.56 57.19 -16.63
N PRO A 63 -20.57 56.97 -17.95
CA PRO A 63 -19.72 55.96 -18.61
C PRO A 63 -18.22 56.07 -18.26
N LYS A 64 -17.73 57.30 -18.04
CA LYS A 64 -16.35 57.55 -17.58
C LYS A 64 -16.11 57.03 -16.15
N THR A 65 -17.07 57.20 -15.25
CA THR A 65 -17.00 56.68 -13.88
C THR A 65 -17.20 55.16 -13.80
N GLN A 66 -17.95 54.54 -14.73
CA GLN A 66 -18.04 53.08 -14.84
C GLN A 66 -16.70 52.45 -15.21
N MET A 67 -15.99 53.02 -16.19
CA MET A 67 -14.67 52.52 -16.59
C MET A 67 -13.66 52.62 -15.43
N GLU A 68 -13.71 53.69 -14.64
CA GLU A 68 -12.84 53.83 -13.45
C GLU A 68 -13.18 52.83 -12.35
N GLN A 69 -14.47 52.58 -12.12
CA GLN A 69 -14.94 51.55 -11.19
C GLN A 69 -14.52 50.15 -11.65
N GLU A 70 -14.64 49.83 -12.94
CA GLU A 70 -14.22 48.55 -13.49
C GLU A 70 -12.70 48.36 -13.35
N LYS A 71 -11.90 49.39 -13.65
CA LYS A 71 -10.45 49.37 -13.41
C LYS A 71 -10.11 49.20 -11.93
N ARG A 72 -10.90 49.78 -11.03
CA ARG A 72 -10.74 49.59 -9.58
C ARG A 72 -11.04 48.15 -9.17
N ILE A 73 -12.14 47.57 -9.66
CA ILE A 73 -12.54 46.19 -9.37
C ILE A 73 -11.48 45.20 -9.89
N ARG A 74 -10.99 45.38 -11.11
CA ARG A 74 -9.90 44.55 -11.67
C ARG A 74 -8.65 44.59 -10.78
N ARG A 75 -8.28 45.77 -10.26
CA ARG A 75 -7.17 45.91 -9.30
C ARG A 75 -7.48 45.24 -7.96
N GLU A 76 -8.69 45.36 -7.44
CA GLU A 76 -9.10 44.73 -6.18
C GLU A 76 -9.10 43.20 -6.28
N ILE A 77 -9.56 42.64 -7.41
CA ILE A 77 -9.49 41.20 -7.69
C ILE A 77 -8.04 40.73 -7.76
N ALA A 78 -7.17 41.43 -8.49
CA ALA A 78 -5.75 41.10 -8.58
C ALA A 78 -5.06 41.12 -7.21
N ASN A 79 -5.33 42.16 -6.40
CA ASN A 79 -4.80 42.27 -5.04
C ASN A 79 -5.31 41.16 -4.11
N SER A 80 -6.59 40.79 -4.23
CA SER A 80 -7.18 39.68 -3.50
C SER A 80 -6.49 38.36 -3.86
N ASN A 81 -6.22 38.15 -5.16
CA ASN A 81 -5.53 36.97 -5.64
C ASN A 81 -4.09 36.87 -5.09
N GLU A 82 -3.34 37.97 -5.06
CA GLU A 82 -1.97 37.94 -4.49
C GLU A 82 -1.97 37.68 -2.98
N ARG A 83 -2.93 38.25 -2.23
CA ARG A 83 -3.09 37.94 -0.79
C ARG A 83 -3.32 36.44 -0.59
N ARG A 84 -4.19 35.86 -1.41
CA ARG A 84 -4.48 34.42 -1.40
C ARG A 84 -3.24 33.58 -1.71
N ARG A 85 -2.49 33.96 -2.75
CA ARG A 85 -1.21 33.33 -3.11
C ARG A 85 -0.19 33.41 -1.96
N MET A 86 -0.06 34.57 -1.32
CA MET A 86 0.86 34.75 -0.20
C MET A 86 0.45 33.92 1.03
N GLN A 87 -0.86 33.83 1.31
CA GLN A 87 -1.39 32.98 2.38
C GLN A 87 -1.12 31.49 2.13
N SER A 88 -1.36 31.01 0.90
CA SER A 88 -1.12 29.60 0.56
C SER A 88 0.36 29.24 0.64
N ILE A 89 1.25 30.14 0.18
CA ILE A 89 2.70 29.98 0.34
C ILE A 89 3.08 29.91 1.82
N ASN A 90 2.58 30.83 2.64
CA ASN A 90 2.88 30.86 4.08
C ASN A 90 2.37 29.61 4.81
N ALA A 91 1.19 29.11 4.45
CA ALA A 91 0.66 27.85 4.97
C ALA A 91 1.55 26.65 4.58
N GLY A 92 2.08 26.65 3.35
CA GLY A 92 3.07 25.67 2.90
C GLY A 92 4.34 25.68 3.76
N PHE A 93 4.91 26.86 4.04
CA PHE A 93 6.08 26.98 4.93
C PHE A 93 5.81 26.45 6.34
N GLN A 94 4.63 26.71 6.90
CA GLN A 94 4.27 26.18 8.23
C GLN A 94 4.13 24.65 8.21
N SER A 95 3.54 24.10 7.15
CA SER A 95 3.42 22.64 6.97
C SER A 95 4.77 21.97 6.77
N LEU A 96 5.73 22.66 6.13
CA LEU A 96 7.08 22.16 5.96
C LEU A 96 7.85 22.20 7.27
N ARG A 97 7.72 23.31 8.01
CA ARG A 97 8.34 23.47 9.33
C ARG A 97 8.01 22.30 10.23
N THR A 98 6.74 21.89 10.36
CA THR A 98 6.33 20.77 11.24
C THR A 98 6.96 19.41 10.94
N LEU A 99 7.59 19.22 9.77
CA LEU A 99 8.26 17.97 9.39
C LEU A 99 9.74 17.92 9.79
N LEU A 100 10.31 19.05 10.19
CA LEU A 100 11.71 19.12 10.55
C LEU A 100 11.95 18.52 11.96
N PRO A 101 13.14 17.99 12.25
CA PRO A 101 13.47 17.58 13.61
C PRO A 101 13.68 18.80 14.53
N HIS A 102 13.11 18.77 15.74
CA HIS A 102 13.46 19.66 16.87
C HIS A 102 13.20 21.17 16.73
N HIS A 103 12.07 21.61 16.21
CA HIS A 103 11.71 23.06 16.14
C HIS A 103 10.47 23.45 16.95
N ASP A 104 10.05 22.64 17.92
CA ASP A 104 8.91 22.94 18.77
C ASP A 104 9.24 24.12 19.70
N GLY A 105 8.80 25.31 19.26
CA GLY A 105 8.90 26.56 20.01
C GLY A 105 9.71 27.66 19.32
N GLU A 106 10.72 27.31 18.52
CA GLU A 106 11.65 28.29 17.95
C GLU A 106 11.23 28.76 16.56
N LYS A 107 11.02 30.08 16.39
CA LYS A 107 10.56 30.69 15.12
C LYS A 107 11.66 30.64 14.06
N LEU A 108 11.60 29.64 13.17
CA LEU A 108 12.47 29.56 12.00
C LEU A 108 12.08 30.57 10.92
N SER A 109 13.09 31.18 10.29
CA SER A 109 12.91 32.02 9.10
C SER A 109 12.59 31.17 7.86
N LYS A 110 12.02 31.77 6.80
CA LYS A 110 11.76 31.05 5.54
C LYS A 110 13.02 30.41 4.94
N ALA A 111 14.15 31.12 5.01
CA ALA A 111 15.43 30.62 4.53
C ALA A 111 15.92 29.43 5.39
N ALA A 112 15.82 29.53 6.71
CA ALA A 112 16.20 28.44 7.61
C ALA A 112 15.34 27.20 7.40
N ILE A 113 14.03 27.36 7.19
CA ILE A 113 13.14 26.23 6.86
C ILE A 113 13.61 25.52 5.59
N LEU A 114 13.95 26.25 4.53
CA LEU A 114 14.44 25.65 3.28
C LEU A 114 15.79 24.95 3.48
N GLN A 115 16.72 25.59 4.20
CA GLN A 115 18.04 25.07 4.48
C GLN A 115 17.97 23.75 5.27
N HIS A 116 17.27 23.75 6.40
CA HIS A 116 17.10 22.55 7.22
C HIS A 116 16.31 21.46 6.51
N THR A 117 15.37 21.83 5.63
CA THR A 117 14.67 20.84 4.78
C THR A 117 15.66 20.14 3.85
N ALA A 118 16.53 20.89 3.18
CA ALA A 118 17.52 20.32 2.27
C ALA A 118 18.52 19.42 3.02
N GLU A 119 19.02 19.88 4.17
CA GLU A 119 19.92 19.11 5.03
C GLU A 119 19.26 17.82 5.53
N TYR A 120 17.99 17.90 5.96
CA TYR A 120 17.26 16.75 6.46
C TYR A 120 16.95 15.73 5.37
N ILE A 121 16.58 16.18 4.15
CA ILE A 121 16.44 15.29 3.00
C ILE A 121 17.76 14.56 2.73
N TYR A 122 18.88 15.28 2.69
CA TYR A 122 20.19 14.70 2.45
C TYR A 122 20.60 13.67 3.53
N GLN A 123 20.27 13.93 4.80
CA GLN A 123 20.49 12.97 5.88
C GLN A 123 19.64 11.70 5.72
N LEU A 124 18.35 11.86 5.40
CA LEU A 124 17.44 10.74 5.17
C LEU A 124 17.88 9.88 3.97
N GLU A 125 18.40 10.49 2.90
CA GLU A 125 18.93 9.79 1.74
C GLU A 125 20.17 8.94 2.06
N GLN A 126 21.10 9.49 2.84
CA GLN A 126 22.27 8.74 3.32
C GLN A 126 21.86 7.58 4.23
N GLU A 127 20.93 7.82 5.15
CA GLU A 127 20.45 6.78 6.05
C GLU A 127 19.73 5.66 5.30
N LYS A 128 18.88 6.00 4.31
CA LYS A 128 18.26 5.03 3.40
C LYS A 128 19.32 4.14 2.74
N THR A 129 20.37 4.74 2.19
CA THR A 129 21.45 4.00 1.51
C THR A 129 22.17 3.07 2.49
N ARG A 130 22.49 3.56 3.69
CA ARG A 130 23.11 2.76 4.75
C ARG A 130 22.24 1.56 5.15
N LEU A 131 20.95 1.79 5.40
CA LEU A 131 20.00 0.74 5.79
C LEU A 131 19.78 -0.29 4.68
N LEU A 132 19.78 0.13 3.41
CA LEU A 132 19.73 -0.79 2.27
C LEU A 132 20.95 -1.69 2.21
N SER A 133 22.16 -1.14 2.38
CA SER A 133 23.40 -1.93 2.43
C SER A 133 23.37 -2.98 3.55
N GLN A 134 22.93 -2.58 4.75
CA GLN A 134 22.76 -3.49 5.89
C GLN A 134 21.73 -4.58 5.58
N ASN A 135 20.58 -4.23 5.00
CA ASN A 135 19.57 -5.22 4.62
C ASN A 135 20.09 -6.22 3.60
N SER A 136 20.81 -5.76 2.57
CA SER A 136 21.43 -6.66 1.58
C SER A 136 22.46 -7.60 2.22
N GLN A 137 23.25 -7.10 3.18
CA GLN A 137 24.17 -7.93 3.94
C GLN A 137 23.43 -8.99 4.77
N LEU A 138 22.39 -8.60 5.51
CA LEU A 138 21.59 -9.52 6.33
C LEU A 138 20.88 -10.57 5.47
N LYS A 139 20.33 -10.19 4.33
CA LYS A 139 19.73 -11.13 3.36
C LYS A 139 20.75 -12.15 2.87
N ARG A 140 21.97 -11.73 2.52
CA ARG A 140 23.04 -12.65 2.13
C ARG A 140 23.40 -13.62 3.25
N LEU A 141 23.55 -13.14 4.48
CA LEU A 141 23.84 -14.00 5.64
C LEU A 141 22.74 -15.04 5.87
N LEU A 142 21.47 -14.64 5.77
CA LEU A 142 20.33 -15.54 5.90
C LEU A 142 20.32 -16.60 4.80
N ASN A 143 20.56 -16.22 3.54
CA ASN A 143 20.66 -17.16 2.43
C ASN A 143 21.81 -18.17 2.62
N CYS A 144 22.98 -17.72 3.07
CA CYS A 144 24.11 -18.61 3.38
C CYS A 144 23.79 -19.61 4.49
N GLN A 145 23.00 -19.21 5.49
CA GLN A 145 22.60 -20.10 6.58
C GLN A 145 21.62 -21.18 6.11
N MET A 146 20.63 -20.81 5.29
CA MET A 146 19.65 -21.76 4.74
C MET A 146 20.26 -22.78 3.76
N SER A 147 21.38 -22.43 3.10
CA SER A 147 22.12 -23.38 2.25
C SER A 147 22.97 -24.38 3.03
N GLN A 148 23.32 -24.13 4.31
CA GLN A 148 24.11 -25.08 5.11
C GLN A 148 23.27 -26.19 5.75
N ASP A 149 21.97 -25.97 5.95
CA ASP A 149 21.06 -26.96 6.55
C ASP A 149 20.51 -28.00 5.55
N SER A 150 20.92 -27.94 4.27
CA SER A 150 20.48 -28.89 3.22
C SER A 150 21.53 -29.94 2.82
N ASP A 151 22.81 -29.75 3.18
CA ASP A 151 23.91 -30.64 2.78
C ASP A 151 24.32 -31.65 3.88
N GLY A 152 23.31 -32.11 4.63
CA GLY A 152 23.46 -33.13 5.66
C GLY A 152 22.98 -34.52 5.22
N SER A 153 23.32 -35.01 4.02
CA SER A 153 23.30 -36.45 3.74
C SER A 153 24.15 -36.85 2.53
N SER A 154 24.97 -37.88 2.76
CA SER A 154 26.00 -38.48 1.92
C SER A 154 25.66 -38.72 0.44
N SER A 155 26.59 -38.39 -0.46
CA SER A 155 27.21 -39.42 -1.33
C SER A 155 28.45 -38.86 -2.05
N ASP A 156 29.55 -39.56 -1.82
CA ASP A 156 30.78 -39.62 -2.60
C ASP A 156 30.54 -39.63 -4.12
N SER A 157 31.15 -38.68 -4.85
CA SER A 157 31.63 -38.81 -6.25
C SER A 157 32.24 -37.49 -6.75
N PRO A 158 33.51 -37.46 -7.21
CA PRO A 158 34.09 -36.29 -7.87
C PRO A 158 33.94 -36.36 -9.41
N VAL A 159 34.30 -35.26 -10.09
CA VAL A 159 34.75 -35.13 -11.52
C VAL A 159 33.70 -34.58 -12.53
N PRO A 160 34.03 -33.74 -13.56
CA PRO A 160 35.05 -32.67 -13.70
C PRO A 160 34.58 -31.34 -14.38
N LYS A 161 35.45 -30.34 -14.27
CA LYS A 161 35.51 -29.02 -14.94
C LYS A 161 35.20 -29.02 -16.47
N ARG A 162 34.41 -28.03 -16.93
CA ARG A 162 34.40 -27.47 -18.32
C ARG A 162 34.55 -25.95 -18.20
N LYS A 163 35.76 -25.41 -18.38
CA LYS A 163 36.39 -24.88 -19.62
C LYS A 163 35.81 -23.52 -20.08
N LYS A 164 36.54 -22.49 -19.65
CA LYS A 164 36.83 -21.17 -20.24
C LYS A 164 36.23 -20.89 -21.64
N GLY A 165 35.45 -19.82 -21.72
CA GLY A 165 35.19 -19.04 -22.94
C GLY A 165 35.60 -17.59 -22.66
N ASP A 166 36.53 -17.10 -23.46
CA ASP A 166 37.13 -15.77 -23.49
C ASP A 166 36.81 -15.15 -24.86
N ASN A 167 36.90 -13.81 -24.97
CA ASN A 167 36.71 -12.92 -26.14
C ASN A 167 35.28 -12.42 -26.40
N THR A 168 34.96 -11.14 -26.69
CA THR A 168 35.66 -9.85 -26.94
C THR A 168 34.54 -8.78 -27.04
N VAL A 169 34.61 -7.58 -26.41
CA VAL A 169 34.86 -6.23 -27.01
C VAL A 169 34.23 -6.05 -28.42
N ASP A 170 33.34 -5.12 -28.79
CA ASP A 170 33.04 -3.70 -28.48
C ASP A 170 31.56 -3.39 -28.87
N ASP A 171 30.97 -2.28 -28.40
CA ASP A 171 30.33 -1.23 -29.25
C ASP A 171 29.24 -0.41 -28.49
N GLU A 172 29.26 0.89 -28.73
CA GLU A 172 28.59 1.93 -27.95
C GLU A 172 27.07 2.00 -28.13
N GLY A 173 26.37 2.24 -27.02
CA GLY A 173 24.96 2.58 -27.02
C GLY A 173 24.55 3.33 -25.76
N ILE A 174 24.65 4.65 -25.81
CA ILE A 174 24.14 5.61 -24.82
C ILE A 174 22.68 5.28 -24.46
N ALA A 175 22.44 4.90 -23.20
CA ALA A 175 21.14 5.05 -22.54
C ALA A 175 21.37 5.17 -21.03
N GLY A 176 21.55 6.40 -20.56
CA GLY A 176 21.62 6.70 -19.14
C GLY A 176 20.31 6.36 -18.46
N MET A 177 20.36 5.47 -17.46
CA MET A 177 19.45 5.43 -16.31
C MET A 177 20.12 4.59 -15.22
N SER A 178 20.05 5.09 -13.98
CA SER A 178 20.75 4.59 -12.80
C SER A 178 20.56 3.07 -12.56
N PRO A 179 21.63 2.26 -12.42
CA PRO A 179 21.54 0.79 -12.30
C PRO A 179 20.79 0.23 -11.08
N GLN A 180 20.47 1.05 -10.08
CA GLN A 180 19.99 0.53 -8.79
C GLN A 180 18.49 0.21 -8.74
N GLU A 181 17.67 0.82 -9.60
CA GLU A 181 16.22 0.53 -9.66
C GLU A 181 15.89 -0.67 -10.56
N THR A 182 16.75 -0.99 -11.54
CA THR A 182 16.57 -2.11 -12.47
C THR A 182 16.84 -3.43 -11.76
N ASP A 183 17.92 -3.52 -10.98
CA ASP A 183 18.28 -4.74 -10.25
C ASP A 183 17.17 -5.20 -9.31
N THR A 184 16.55 -4.26 -8.58
CA THR A 184 15.43 -4.59 -7.67
C THR A 184 14.18 -5.06 -8.40
N LYS A 185 13.89 -4.52 -9.60
CA LYS A 185 12.76 -4.95 -10.42
C LYS A 185 13.03 -6.32 -11.03
N GLU A 186 14.25 -6.56 -11.49
CA GLU A 186 14.68 -7.85 -12.01
C GLU A 186 14.66 -8.93 -10.93
N ASP A 187 15.08 -8.61 -9.69
CA ASP A 187 14.98 -9.52 -8.55
C ASP A 187 13.53 -9.89 -8.22
N ILE A 188 12.63 -8.90 -8.21
CA ILE A 188 11.19 -9.15 -8.00
C ILE A 188 10.62 -10.01 -9.13
N VAL A 189 11.03 -9.79 -10.38
CA VAL A 189 10.59 -10.59 -11.54
C VAL A 189 11.11 -12.02 -11.44
N ARG A 190 12.37 -12.22 -11.03
CA ARG A 190 12.95 -13.55 -10.77
C ARG A 190 12.17 -14.29 -9.68
N GLU A 191 11.91 -13.65 -8.54
CA GLU A 191 11.14 -14.23 -7.44
C GLU A 191 9.69 -14.55 -7.85
N LEU A 192 9.05 -13.68 -8.65
CA LEU A 192 7.70 -13.92 -9.17
C LEU A 192 7.65 -15.13 -10.11
N VAL A 193 8.69 -15.33 -10.93
CA VAL A 193 8.81 -16.49 -11.83
C VAL A 193 9.01 -17.77 -11.02
N GLU A 194 9.86 -17.75 -9.99
CA GLU A 194 10.09 -18.90 -9.10
C GLU A 194 8.81 -19.30 -8.34
N LEU A 195 8.10 -18.32 -7.77
CA LEU A 195 6.82 -18.56 -7.07
C LEU A 195 5.75 -19.15 -8.00
N ARG A 196 5.72 -18.73 -9.28
CA ARG A 196 4.82 -19.33 -10.28
C ARG A 196 5.16 -20.80 -10.56
N VAL A 197 6.45 -21.13 -10.67
CA VAL A 197 6.89 -22.51 -10.88
C VAL A 197 6.56 -23.39 -9.67
N GLN A 198 6.74 -22.87 -8.45
CA GLN A 198 6.37 -23.56 -7.22
C GLN A 198 4.86 -23.84 -7.16
N LEU A 199 4.02 -22.83 -7.44
CA LEU A 199 2.56 -23.00 -7.44
C LEU A 199 2.10 -24.05 -8.47
N GLU A 200 2.73 -24.07 -9.65
CA GLU A 200 2.43 -25.05 -10.69
C GLU A 200 2.81 -26.48 -10.24
N ARG A 201 3.95 -26.63 -9.54
CA ARG A 201 4.36 -27.90 -8.95
C ARG A 201 3.38 -28.36 -7.86
N GLU A 202 2.95 -27.47 -6.98
CA GLU A 202 1.97 -27.79 -5.94
C GLU A 202 0.61 -28.17 -6.52
N ARG A 203 0.14 -27.48 -7.56
CA ARG A 203 -1.10 -27.83 -8.26
C ARG A 203 -1.05 -29.23 -8.87
N ARG A 204 0.08 -29.60 -9.49
CA ARG A 204 0.28 -30.95 -10.04
C ARG A 204 0.28 -32.02 -8.96
N LEU A 205 1.00 -31.78 -7.86
CA LEU A 205 1.01 -32.70 -6.73
C LEU A 205 -0.38 -32.85 -6.12
N ARG A 206 -1.10 -31.74 -5.95
CA ARG A 206 -2.47 -31.75 -5.44
C ARG A 206 -3.41 -32.54 -6.36
N MET A 207 -3.31 -32.36 -7.68
CA MET A 207 -4.09 -33.14 -8.65
C MET A 207 -3.82 -34.64 -8.52
N ILE A 208 -2.55 -35.05 -8.42
CA ILE A 208 -2.17 -36.46 -8.26
C ILE A 208 -2.73 -37.04 -6.96
N LEU A 209 -2.61 -36.30 -5.85
CA LEU A 209 -3.12 -36.75 -4.55
C LEU A 209 -4.65 -36.81 -4.52
N GLU A 210 -5.33 -35.87 -5.15
CA GLU A 210 -6.80 -35.87 -5.28
C GLU A 210 -7.28 -37.04 -6.16
N ASP A 211 -6.56 -37.39 -7.23
CA ASP A 211 -6.86 -38.56 -8.05
C ASP A 211 -6.65 -39.88 -7.29
N GLN A 212 -5.57 -39.98 -6.51
CA GLN A 212 -5.32 -41.14 -5.64
C GLN A 212 -6.40 -41.26 -4.56
N ALA A 213 -6.81 -40.15 -3.94
CA ALA A 213 -7.88 -40.13 -2.95
C ALA A 213 -9.21 -40.57 -3.56
N ARG A 214 -9.60 -40.03 -4.72
CA ARG A 214 -10.80 -40.46 -5.47
C ARG A 214 -10.75 -41.96 -5.82
N GLY A 215 -9.57 -42.46 -6.21
CA GLY A 215 -9.38 -43.88 -6.52
C GLY A 215 -9.59 -44.77 -5.29
N MET A 216 -9.03 -44.40 -4.15
CA MET A 216 -9.24 -45.13 -2.89
C MET A 216 -10.69 -45.05 -2.40
N GLU A 217 -11.34 -43.89 -2.54
CA GLU A 217 -12.75 -43.72 -2.22
C GLU A 217 -13.65 -44.60 -3.09
N ALA A 218 -13.37 -44.70 -4.40
CA ALA A 218 -14.10 -45.56 -5.32
C ALA A 218 -13.90 -47.06 -5.02
N GLN A 219 -12.69 -47.47 -4.64
CA GLN A 219 -12.40 -48.83 -4.18
C GLN A 219 -13.15 -49.14 -2.89
N ALA A 220 -13.09 -48.25 -1.89
CA ALA A 220 -13.82 -48.40 -0.64
C ALA A 220 -15.34 -48.44 -0.84
N TYR A 221 -15.88 -47.71 -1.82
CA TYR A 221 -17.30 -47.77 -2.17
C TYR A 221 -17.67 -49.08 -2.86
N SER A 222 -16.82 -49.57 -3.77
CA SER A 222 -16.97 -50.88 -4.42
C SER A 222 -16.93 -52.03 -3.40
N ASP A 223 -16.00 -51.98 -2.44
CA ASP A 223 -15.90 -52.99 -1.39
C ASP A 223 -17.12 -52.99 -0.47
N ARG A 224 -17.63 -51.80 -0.11
CA ARG A 224 -18.90 -51.66 0.64
C ARG A 224 -20.12 -52.21 -0.11
N ILE A 225 -20.16 -52.07 -1.44
CA ILE A 225 -21.24 -52.65 -2.26
C ILE A 225 -21.08 -54.17 -2.36
N ARG A 226 -19.86 -54.69 -2.43
CA ARG A 226 -19.59 -56.13 -2.54
C ARG A 226 -19.86 -56.88 -1.23
N GLU A 227 -19.73 -56.20 -0.08
CA GLU A 227 -20.04 -56.75 1.24
C GLU A 227 -21.50 -56.56 1.68
N ALA A 228 -22.34 -55.89 0.88
CA ALA A 228 -23.75 -55.72 1.21
C ALA A 228 -24.54 -57.04 1.02
N PRO A 229 -25.23 -57.56 2.07
CA PRO A 229 -26.06 -58.77 1.94
C PRO A 229 -27.30 -58.50 1.07
N PRO A 230 -27.85 -59.51 0.37
CA PRO A 230 -29.04 -59.32 -0.47
C PRO A 230 -30.25 -58.92 0.39
N SER A 231 -30.86 -57.77 0.05
CA SER A 231 -32.03 -57.24 0.74
C SER A 231 -33.25 -58.16 0.56
N VAL A 232 -33.78 -58.67 1.67
CA VAL A 232 -34.99 -59.50 1.75
C VAL A 232 -36.24 -58.64 1.42
N PRO A 233 -37.25 -59.13 0.67
CA PRO A 233 -38.40 -58.33 0.29
C PRO A 233 -39.38 -58.16 1.46
N HIS A 234 -39.69 -56.92 1.82
CA HIS A 234 -40.73 -56.62 2.82
C HIS A 234 -42.14 -56.87 2.25
N HIS A 235 -42.92 -57.62 3.03
CA HIS A 235 -44.31 -58.01 2.80
C HIS A 235 -45.25 -56.83 2.52
N LYS A 236 -46.09 -56.99 1.49
CA LYS A 236 -47.30 -56.20 1.23
C LYS A 236 -48.36 -56.49 2.30
N VAL A 237 -48.92 -55.46 2.93
CA VAL A 237 -50.23 -55.50 3.57
C VAL A 237 -51.22 -54.76 2.66
N LYS A 238 -52.20 -55.51 2.14
CA LYS A 238 -53.37 -55.03 1.37
C LYS A 238 -54.31 -54.26 2.31
N THR A 239 -54.73 -53.03 2.00
CA THR A 239 -55.91 -52.64 1.19
C THR A 239 -57.25 -52.99 1.84
N GLU A 240 -57.97 -51.97 2.35
CA GLU A 240 -59.43 -51.72 2.23
C GLU A 240 -59.59 -50.17 2.36
N GLU A 241 -59.82 -49.40 1.29
CA GLU A 241 -61.12 -48.93 0.74
C GLU A 241 -62.19 -48.59 1.83
N GLY A 242 -62.88 -47.44 1.83
CA GLY A 242 -62.89 -46.30 0.93
C GLY A 242 -63.88 -45.20 1.34
N ALA A 243 -63.87 -44.12 0.54
CA ALA A 243 -64.94 -43.15 0.23
C ALA A 243 -65.45 -42.14 1.29
N ASP A 244 -65.06 -40.87 1.07
CA ASP A 244 -65.90 -39.73 0.67
C ASP A 244 -67.16 -39.35 1.48
N THR A 245 -67.19 -38.12 2.03
CA THR A 245 -68.21 -37.06 1.78
C THR A 245 -68.07 -35.84 2.73
N LYS A 246 -67.87 -34.64 2.15
CA LYS A 246 -68.41 -33.34 2.65
C LYS A 246 -69.94 -33.33 2.47
N PRO A 247 -70.78 -32.43 3.05
CA PRO A 247 -70.60 -31.01 3.44
C PRO A 247 -71.20 -30.73 4.86
N ALA A 248 -71.44 -29.54 5.42
CA ALA A 248 -71.62 -28.14 4.99
C ALA A 248 -71.20 -27.20 6.15
#